data_AF-A0A3N6ABK8-F1
#
_entry.id   AF-A0A3N6ABK8-F1
#
_cell.length_a   1.000
_cell.length_b   1.000
_cell.length_c   1.000
_cell.angle_alpha   90.00
_cell.angle_beta   90.00
_cell.angle_gamma   90.00
#
_symmetry.space_group_name_H-M   'P 1'
#
loop_
_entity.id
_entity.type
_entity.pdbx_description
1 polymer ?
#
loop_
_entity_poly.entity_id
_entity_poly.type
_entity_poly.pdbx_seq_one_letter_code
_entity_poly.pdbx_strand_id
1 'polypeptide(L)'
;MKDFSNRLLQLICAIIGIILISGLPILIEGVQSHTFLFTFTYYLDAIILMPVLWMPQDGFSNSLLERIIIEVVILAMLTVPIVASLISNEAAILYEKEYILASRTLGASKFRIIRKHLFPQLREKLFVLYGQQILETLIVFAHLGLLDLFLGGTKVNYSPMFGDPPMSISFEWAGLFGSTFGYLQGAPWLPLGPAICFALVILSIAAMIEGYSRASVVTKSLDRKLSNRKDIPEDVVAWNQQQLKEKMILLKEKTR
;
A
#
# COMPACT_ATOMS: atom_id res chain seq x y z
N MET A 1 16.03 35.86 14.01
CA MET A 1 15.63 35.43 15.37
C MET A 1 14.11 35.25 15.52
N LYS A 2 13.29 36.23 15.12
CA LYS A 2 11.81 36.12 15.19
C LYS A 2 11.25 34.96 14.33
N ASP A 3 11.77 34.72 13.12
CA ASP A 3 11.34 33.60 12.28
C ASP A 3 11.69 32.23 12.84
N PHE A 4 12.83 32.10 13.51
CA PHE A 4 13.22 30.86 14.18
C PHE A 4 12.31 30.58 15.38
N SER A 5 11.98 31.62 16.17
CA SER A 5 11.05 31.52 17.29
C SER A 5 9.62 31.16 16.84
N ASN A 6 9.16 31.72 15.71
CA ASN A 6 7.83 31.42 15.17
C ASN A 6 7.77 29.99 14.60
N ARG A 7 8.83 29.53 13.94
CA ARG A 7 8.95 28.14 13.45
C ARG A 7 9.05 27.14 14.61
N LEU A 8 9.78 27.48 15.67
CA LEU A 8 9.86 26.68 16.89
C LEU A 8 8.49 26.60 17.59
N LEU A 9 7.76 27.72 17.65
CA LEU A 9 6.41 27.77 18.21
C LEU A 9 5.43 26.94 17.37
N GLN A 10 5.51 27.00 16.04
CA GLN A 10 4.71 26.17 15.13
C GLN A 10 5.02 24.68 15.28
N LEU A 11 6.29 24.30 15.42
CA LEU A 11 6.70 22.93 15.70
C LEU A 11 6.17 22.43 17.04
N ILE A 12 6.26 23.25 18.09
CA ILE A 12 5.73 22.90 19.42
C ILE A 12 4.21 22.78 19.39
N CYS A 13 3.50 23.70 18.73
CA CYS A 13 2.04 23.62 18.57
C CYS A 13 1.60 22.42 17.71
N ALA A 14 2.36 22.07 16.68
CA ALA A 14 2.10 20.86 15.87
C ALA A 14 2.33 19.59 16.70
N ILE A 15 3.42 19.52 17.46
CA ILE A 15 3.71 18.39 18.36
C ILE A 15 2.64 18.26 19.45
N ILE A 16 2.23 19.37 20.08
CA ILE A 16 1.16 19.39 21.08
C ILE A 16 -0.17 19.01 20.43
N GLY A 17 -0.48 19.51 19.23
CA GLY A 17 -1.68 19.16 18.47
C GLY A 17 -1.72 17.68 18.11
N ILE A 18 -0.59 17.10 17.71
CA ILE A 18 -0.43 15.67 17.47
C ILE A 18 -0.69 14.90 18.77
N ILE A 19 -0.07 15.29 19.89
CA ILE A 19 -0.25 14.65 21.21
C ILE A 19 -1.71 14.77 21.71
N LEU A 20 -2.41 15.87 21.42
CA LEU A 20 -3.80 16.08 21.84
C LEU A 20 -4.80 15.28 20.98
N ILE A 21 -4.58 15.26 19.66
CA ILE A 21 -5.39 14.49 18.71
C ILE A 21 -5.10 12.99 18.86
N SER A 22 -3.86 12.61 19.21
CA SER A 22 -3.44 11.23 19.46
C SER A 22 -3.62 10.77 20.91
N GLY A 23 -3.83 11.69 21.85
CA GLY A 23 -4.00 11.40 23.28
C GLY A 23 -5.47 11.16 23.66
N LEU A 24 -6.40 11.79 22.94
CA LEU A 24 -7.84 11.58 23.10
C LEU A 24 -8.29 10.12 22.86
N PRO A 25 -7.68 9.34 21.94
CA PRO A 25 -8.04 7.95 21.67
C PRO A 25 -7.31 6.90 22.54
N ILE A 26 -6.32 7.28 23.37
CA ILE A 26 -5.62 6.36 24.31
C ILE A 26 -6.60 5.73 25.33
N LEU A 27 -7.79 6.30 25.47
CA LEU A 27 -8.84 5.82 26.36
C LEU A 27 -9.69 4.66 25.77
N ILE A 28 -9.50 4.26 24.50
CA ILE A 28 -10.37 3.26 23.84
C ILE A 28 -9.52 2.14 23.20
N GLU A 29 -9.54 0.97 23.83
CA GLU A 29 -8.75 -0.21 23.46
C GLU A 29 -9.00 -0.73 22.03
N GLY A 30 -7.94 -1.30 21.43
CA GLY A 30 -8.03 -2.48 20.56
C GLY A 30 -7.89 -2.28 19.05
N VAL A 31 -8.25 -1.12 18.48
CA VAL A 31 -8.29 -0.94 17.01
C VAL A 31 -7.36 0.18 16.50
N GLN A 32 -6.79 1.02 17.38
CA GLN A 32 -6.14 2.28 16.99
C GLN A 32 -4.60 2.28 16.91
N SER A 33 -3.89 1.19 17.26
CA SER A 33 -2.42 1.16 17.17
C SER A 33 -1.90 1.35 15.74
N HIS A 34 -2.59 0.77 14.76
CA HIS A 34 -2.18 0.87 13.36
C HIS A 34 -2.36 2.29 12.81
N THR A 35 -3.49 2.96 13.06
CA THR A 35 -3.74 4.34 12.59
C THR A 35 -2.76 5.35 13.19
N PHE A 36 -2.40 5.18 14.47
CA PHE A 36 -1.38 6.00 15.14
C PHE A 36 0.00 5.84 14.49
N LEU A 37 0.43 4.60 14.24
CA LEU A 37 1.71 4.32 13.60
C LEU A 37 1.79 4.89 12.18
N PHE A 38 0.70 4.81 11.40
CA PHE A 38 0.67 5.39 10.06
C PHE A 38 0.77 6.91 10.08
N THR A 39 -0.02 7.56 10.95
CA THR A 39 0.02 9.02 11.10
C THR A 39 1.41 9.49 11.54
N PHE A 40 2.02 8.81 12.52
CA PHE A 40 3.38 9.10 12.98
C PHE A 40 4.43 8.96 11.85
N THR A 41 4.31 7.92 11.03
CA THR A 41 5.22 7.67 9.90
C THR A 41 5.15 8.81 8.88
N TYR A 42 3.96 9.31 8.54
CA TYR A 42 3.82 10.42 7.58
C TYR A 42 4.49 11.72 8.07
N TYR A 43 4.38 12.04 9.36
CA TYR A 43 5.09 13.19 9.93
C TYR A 43 6.60 12.98 9.95
N LEU A 44 7.06 11.74 10.20
CA LEU A 44 8.47 11.39 10.15
C LEU A 44 9.03 11.58 8.73
N ASP A 45 8.33 11.09 7.71
CA ASP A 45 8.69 11.27 6.30
C ASP A 45 8.83 12.76 5.96
N ALA A 46 7.85 13.57 6.37
CA ALA A 46 7.87 15.02 6.16
C ALA A 46 9.07 15.71 6.81
N ILE A 47 9.39 15.37 8.08
CA ILE A 47 10.53 15.95 8.80
C ILE A 47 11.85 15.60 8.12
N ILE A 48 12.01 14.35 7.67
CA ILE A 48 13.24 13.88 7.02
C ILE A 48 13.39 14.50 5.62
N LEU A 49 12.28 14.67 4.88
CA LEU A 49 12.29 15.22 3.52
C LEU A 49 12.36 16.75 3.48
N MET A 50 11.91 17.44 4.53
CA MET A 50 11.91 18.91 4.60
C MET A 50 13.23 19.58 4.19
N PRO A 51 14.43 19.18 4.69
CA PRO A 51 15.69 19.83 4.28
C PRO A 51 16.04 19.65 2.79
N VAL A 52 15.48 18.63 2.14
CA VAL A 52 15.74 18.34 0.71
C VAL A 52 14.73 19.03 -0.18
N LEU A 53 13.45 19.01 0.22
CA LEU A 53 12.34 19.49 -0.61
C LEU A 53 11.99 20.95 -0.37
N TRP A 54 12.34 21.54 0.78
CA TRP A 54 12.08 22.94 1.06
C TRP A 54 13.14 23.84 0.42
N MET A 55 12.75 24.74 -0.49
CA MET A 55 13.69 25.63 -1.18
C MET A 55 14.44 26.55 -0.20
N PRO A 56 15.78 26.54 -0.17
CA PRO A 56 16.58 27.51 0.60
C PRO A 56 16.42 28.94 0.07
N GLN A 57 16.84 29.95 0.83
CA GLN A 57 16.78 31.36 0.40
C GLN A 57 17.57 31.64 -0.87
N ASP A 58 18.73 30.99 -1.02
CA ASP A 58 19.58 31.08 -2.22
C ASP A 58 19.04 30.26 -3.40
N GLY A 59 17.89 29.59 -3.21
CA GLY A 59 17.33 28.64 -4.14
C GLY A 59 17.97 27.26 -4.09
N PHE A 60 17.55 26.39 -5.00
CA PHE A 60 18.11 25.04 -5.06
C PHE A 60 19.44 25.02 -5.82
N SER A 61 20.47 24.46 -5.20
CA SER A 61 21.74 24.12 -5.86
C SER A 61 21.63 22.87 -6.73
N ASN A 62 20.77 21.94 -6.33
CA ASN A 62 20.64 20.61 -6.93
C ASN A 62 19.58 20.60 -8.03
N SER A 63 19.76 19.73 -9.02
CA SER A 63 18.79 19.58 -10.11
C SER A 63 17.47 18.96 -9.61
N LEU A 64 16.38 19.17 -10.36
CA LEU A 64 15.08 18.59 -10.02
C LEU A 64 15.13 17.06 -9.94
N LEU A 65 15.83 16.42 -10.88
CA LEU A 65 15.97 14.96 -10.91
C LEU A 65 16.75 14.43 -9.70
N GLU A 66 17.83 15.13 -9.29
CA GLU A 66 18.58 14.76 -8.08
C GLU A 66 17.67 14.78 -6.85
N ARG A 67 16.82 15.81 -6.70
CA ARG A 67 15.90 15.90 -5.57
C ARG A 67 14.86 14.78 -5.58
N ILE A 68 14.27 14.48 -6.74
CA ILE A 68 13.33 13.35 -6.88
C ILE A 68 14.01 12.02 -6.53
N ILE A 69 15.24 11.80 -7.00
CA ILE A 69 15.99 10.57 -6.68
C ILE A 69 16.25 10.48 -5.18
N ILE A 70 16.70 11.56 -4.54
CA ILE A 70 16.93 11.61 -3.09
C ILE A 70 15.63 11.32 -2.33
N GLU A 71 14.51 11.94 -2.73
CA GLU A 71 13.19 11.72 -2.15
C GLU A 71 12.75 10.25 -2.25
N VAL A 72 12.85 9.65 -3.44
CA VAL A 72 12.54 8.23 -3.66
C VAL A 72 13.43 7.33 -2.81
N VAL A 73 14.73 7.62 -2.72
CA VAL A 73 15.68 6.81 -1.93
C VAL A 73 15.36 6.90 -0.44
N ILE A 74 15.02 8.08 0.07
CA ILE A 74 14.64 8.28 1.48
C ILE A 74 13.37 7.49 1.79
N LEU A 75 12.30 7.66 1.00
CA LEU A 75 11.03 6.95 1.19
C LEU A 75 11.22 5.43 1.07
N ALA A 76 12.04 4.97 0.12
CA ALA A 76 12.37 3.55 -0.01
C ALA A 76 13.13 3.02 1.20
N MET A 77 14.11 3.77 1.72
CA MET A 77 14.89 3.35 2.90
C MET A 77 14.01 3.19 4.14
N LEU A 78 12.96 3.99 4.30
CA LEU A 78 12.00 3.90 5.42
C LEU A 78 11.04 2.71 5.27
N THR A 79 10.58 2.44 4.04
CA THR A 79 9.55 1.42 3.77
C THR A 79 10.13 0.01 3.59
N VAL A 80 11.31 -0.12 2.98
CA VAL A 80 11.94 -1.43 2.67
C VAL A 80 12.10 -2.32 3.91
N PRO A 81 12.57 -1.85 5.09
CA PRO A 81 12.68 -2.70 6.27
C PRO A 81 11.35 -3.28 6.74
N ILE A 82 10.28 -2.48 6.66
CA ILE A 82 8.93 -2.87 7.06
C ILE A 82 8.44 -3.99 6.14
N VAL A 83 8.51 -3.77 4.82
CA VAL A 83 8.09 -4.76 3.81
C VAL A 83 8.94 -6.02 3.87
N ALA A 84 10.26 -5.88 4.05
CA ALA A 84 11.17 -7.01 4.17
C ALA A 84 10.86 -7.88 5.40
N SER A 85 10.53 -7.26 6.54
CA SER A 85 10.14 -7.98 7.75
C SER A 85 8.83 -8.76 7.54
N LEU A 86 7.87 -8.18 6.83
CA LEU A 86 6.59 -8.81 6.53
C LEU A 86 6.76 -10.02 5.61
N ILE A 87 7.57 -9.88 4.55
CA ILE A 87 7.92 -10.98 3.65
C ILE A 87 8.70 -12.07 4.41
N SER A 88 9.61 -11.69 5.30
CA SER A 88 10.40 -12.63 6.11
C SER A 88 9.51 -13.45 7.05
N ASN A 89 8.55 -12.81 7.72
CA ASN A 89 7.62 -13.51 8.61
C ASN A 89 6.76 -14.50 7.85
N GLU A 90 6.23 -14.10 6.69
CA GLU A 90 5.46 -15.00 5.82
C GLU A 90 6.32 -16.16 5.29
N ALA A 91 7.55 -15.87 4.87
CA ALA A 91 8.50 -16.87 4.44
C ALA A 91 8.81 -17.88 5.56
N ALA A 92 8.96 -17.43 6.81
CA ALA A 92 9.19 -18.29 7.96
C ALA A 92 8.00 -19.25 8.20
N ILE A 93 6.77 -18.75 8.15
CA ILE A 93 5.55 -19.57 8.31
C ILE A 93 5.47 -20.66 7.22
N LEU A 94 5.79 -20.30 5.97
CA LEU A 94 5.79 -21.27 4.87
C LEU A 94 6.93 -22.29 5.01
N TYR A 95 8.08 -21.86 5.53
CA TYR A 95 9.26 -22.71 5.72
C TYR A 95 9.04 -23.86 6.71
N GLU A 96 8.10 -23.70 7.65
CA GLU A 96 7.74 -24.70 8.66
C GLU A 96 6.75 -25.76 8.17
N LYS A 97 6.27 -25.68 6.92
CA LYS A 97 5.31 -26.66 6.39
C LYS A 97 5.91 -28.05 6.21
N GLU A 98 5.13 -29.10 6.50
CA GLU A 98 5.55 -30.51 6.46
C GLU A 98 6.19 -30.94 5.13
N TYR A 99 5.66 -30.46 3.99
CA TYR A 99 6.21 -30.79 2.68
C TYR A 99 7.61 -30.17 2.45
N ILE A 100 7.91 -29.02 3.09
CA ILE A 100 9.26 -28.43 3.08
C ILE A 100 10.18 -29.23 4.00
N LEU A 101 9.68 -29.64 5.18
CA LEU A 101 10.43 -30.49 6.09
C LEU A 101 10.82 -31.82 5.43
N ALA A 102 9.89 -32.49 4.75
CA ALA A 102 10.15 -33.70 3.99
C ALA A 102 11.14 -33.47 2.83
N SER A 103 11.01 -32.36 2.11
CA SER A 103 11.97 -31.99 1.05
C SER A 103 13.39 -31.82 1.61
N ARG A 104 13.52 -31.25 2.82
CA ARG A 104 14.82 -31.10 3.52
C ARG A 104 15.40 -32.44 3.96
N THR A 105 14.60 -33.34 4.52
CA THR A 105 15.09 -34.67 4.92
C THR A 105 15.55 -35.52 3.73
N LEU A 106 14.98 -35.28 2.55
CA LEU A 106 15.40 -35.86 1.27
C LEU A 106 16.64 -35.17 0.65
N GLY A 107 17.29 -34.25 1.37
CA GLY A 107 18.54 -33.60 0.93
C GLY A 107 18.36 -32.43 -0.03
N ALA A 108 17.19 -31.80 -0.11
CA ALA A 108 17.01 -30.60 -0.94
C ALA A 108 17.87 -29.42 -0.43
N SER A 109 18.60 -28.78 -1.34
CA SER A 109 19.38 -27.58 -1.03
C SER A 109 18.49 -26.37 -0.72
N LYS A 110 18.98 -25.42 0.10
CA LYS A 110 18.25 -24.19 0.46
C LYS A 110 17.75 -23.42 -0.76
N PHE A 111 18.58 -23.27 -1.79
CA PHE A 111 18.21 -22.57 -3.02
C PHE A 111 17.09 -23.29 -3.79
N ARG A 112 17.13 -24.63 -3.85
CA ARG A 112 16.06 -25.43 -4.46
C ARG A 112 14.74 -25.25 -3.69
N ILE A 113 14.78 -25.22 -2.36
CA ILE A 113 13.60 -24.98 -1.53
C ILE A 113 13.01 -23.60 -1.79
N ILE A 114 13.84 -22.56 -1.79
CA ILE A 114 13.39 -21.18 -2.03
C ILE A 114 12.74 -21.07 -3.41
N ARG A 115 13.44 -21.49 -4.48
CA ARG A 115 12.95 -21.28 -5.84
C ARG A 115 11.76 -22.18 -6.21
N LYS A 116 11.70 -23.42 -5.70
CA LYS A 116 10.71 -24.42 -6.13
C LYS A 116 9.52 -24.57 -5.18
N HIS A 117 9.68 -24.22 -3.90
CA HIS A 117 8.61 -24.36 -2.90
C HIS A 117 8.15 -23.00 -2.36
N LEU A 118 9.09 -22.14 -1.93
CA LEU A 118 8.76 -20.92 -1.21
C LEU A 118 8.31 -19.78 -2.14
N PHE A 119 9.13 -19.40 -3.11
CA PHE A 119 8.87 -18.30 -4.04
C PHE A 119 7.58 -18.46 -4.84
N PRO A 120 7.22 -19.65 -5.37
CA PRO A 120 5.97 -19.83 -6.11
C PRO A 120 4.72 -19.58 -5.25
N GLN A 121 4.80 -19.80 -3.94
CA GLN A 121 3.70 -19.50 -3.01
C GLN A 121 3.70 -18.04 -2.59
N LEU A 122 4.89 -17.49 -2.32
CA LEU A 122 5.04 -16.08 -1.95
C LEU A 122 4.66 -15.13 -3.09
N ARG A 123 4.88 -15.49 -4.36
CA ARG A 123 4.65 -14.57 -5.50
C ARG A 123 3.25 -13.95 -5.53
N GLU A 124 2.22 -14.69 -5.14
CA GLU A 124 0.85 -14.18 -5.11
C GLU A 124 0.67 -13.14 -3.99
N LYS A 125 1.28 -13.42 -2.83
CA LYS A 125 1.33 -12.47 -1.72
C LYS A 125 2.18 -11.24 -2.07
N LEU A 126 3.30 -11.43 -2.76
CA LEU A 126 4.16 -10.34 -3.24
C LEU A 126 3.42 -9.41 -4.20
N PHE A 127 2.56 -9.94 -5.08
CA PHE A 127 1.75 -9.11 -5.97
C PHE A 127 0.75 -8.25 -5.20
N VAL A 128 0.07 -8.83 -4.21
CA VAL A 128 -0.84 -8.11 -3.31
C VAL A 128 -0.09 -7.04 -2.52
N LEU A 129 1.06 -7.39 -1.92
CA LEU A 129 1.93 -6.46 -1.19
C LEU A 129 2.43 -5.32 -2.07
N TYR A 130 2.81 -5.62 -3.31
CA TYR A 130 3.24 -4.60 -4.27
C TYR A 130 2.11 -3.59 -4.56
N GLY A 131 0.89 -4.08 -4.78
CA GLY A 131 -0.28 -3.20 -4.94
C GLY A 131 -0.53 -2.33 -3.71
N GLN A 132 -0.41 -2.92 -2.51
CA GLN A 132 -0.51 -2.18 -1.24
C GLN A 132 0.56 -1.10 -1.13
N GLN A 133 1.80 -1.37 -1.54
CA GLN A 133 2.88 -0.38 -1.54
C GLN A 133 2.58 0.81 -2.45
N ILE A 134 1.95 0.59 -3.61
CA ILE A 134 1.53 1.68 -4.50
C ILE A 134 0.45 2.53 -3.81
N LEU A 135 -0.53 1.90 -3.16
CA LEU A 135 -1.56 2.62 -2.40
C LEU A 135 -0.95 3.47 -1.29
N GLU A 136 -0.06 2.89 -0.48
CA GLU A 136 0.63 3.59 0.59
C GLU A 136 1.44 4.77 0.05
N THR A 137 2.15 4.60 -1.06
CA THR A 137 2.94 5.67 -1.69
C THR A 137 2.06 6.83 -2.17
N LEU A 138 0.90 6.54 -2.77
CA LEU A 138 -0.06 7.57 -3.19
C LEU A 138 -0.61 8.34 -1.98
N ILE A 139 -0.89 7.64 -0.89
CA ILE A 139 -1.36 8.26 0.36
C ILE A 139 -0.26 9.16 0.94
N VAL A 140 1.00 8.69 0.98
CA VAL A 140 2.14 9.50 1.42
C VAL A 140 2.25 10.78 0.60
N PHE A 141 2.19 10.70 -0.73
CA PHE A 141 2.23 11.91 -1.57
C PHE A 141 1.07 12.87 -1.31
N ALA A 142 -0.14 12.36 -1.08
CA ALA A 142 -1.27 13.22 -0.72
C ALA A 142 -1.04 13.95 0.62
N HIS A 143 -0.46 13.27 1.61
CA HIS A 143 -0.13 13.87 2.92
C HIS A 143 1.02 14.88 2.80
N LEU A 144 2.08 14.55 2.07
CA LEU A 144 3.19 15.47 1.82
C LEU A 144 2.72 16.73 1.09
N GLY A 145 1.82 16.58 0.10
CA GLY A 145 1.20 17.70 -0.60
C GLY A 145 0.44 18.64 0.34
N LEU A 146 -0.32 18.10 1.30
CA LEU A 146 -1.00 18.92 2.33
C LEU A 146 -0.04 19.64 3.29
N LEU A 147 1.19 19.18 3.40
CA LEU A 147 2.25 19.78 4.23
C LEU A 147 3.16 20.72 3.43
N ASP A 148 2.74 21.11 2.22
CA ASP A 148 3.52 21.91 1.27
C ASP A 148 4.90 21.31 0.94
N LEU A 149 5.02 19.98 1.02
CA LEU A 149 6.20 19.22 0.59
C LEU A 149 5.88 18.51 -0.71
N PHE A 150 6.41 19.05 -1.80
CA PHE A 150 6.07 18.63 -3.14
C PHE A 150 7.17 17.76 -3.74
N LEU A 151 6.75 16.86 -4.64
CA LEU A 151 7.67 16.00 -5.38
C LEU A 151 8.73 16.88 -6.06
N GLY A 152 10.00 16.54 -5.92
CA GLY A 152 11.07 17.31 -6.57
C GLY A 152 11.22 18.77 -6.08
N GLY A 153 10.54 19.15 -4.99
CA GLY A 153 10.77 20.37 -4.22
C GLY A 153 9.67 21.41 -4.30
N THR A 154 9.60 22.19 -3.23
CA THR A 154 8.64 23.27 -2.99
C THR A 154 9.31 24.62 -3.23
N LYS A 155 8.78 25.39 -4.19
CA LYS A 155 9.20 26.77 -4.42
C LYS A 155 8.59 27.67 -3.36
N VAL A 156 9.45 28.40 -2.66
CA VAL A 156 9.06 29.30 -1.56
C VAL A 156 9.53 30.71 -1.88
N ASN A 157 8.62 31.69 -1.77
CA ASN A 157 8.95 33.09 -1.92
C ASN A 157 9.20 33.70 -0.53
N TYR A 158 10.44 34.11 -0.26
CA TYR A 158 10.86 34.70 1.02
C TYR A 158 10.64 36.22 1.12
N SER A 159 9.94 36.82 0.15
CA SER A 159 9.64 38.25 0.18
C SER A 159 8.75 38.61 1.38
N PRO A 160 9.16 39.57 2.23
CA PRO A 160 8.46 39.87 3.49
C PRO A 160 7.10 40.58 3.32
N MET A 161 6.75 41.03 2.11
CA MET A 161 5.57 41.88 1.87
C MET A 161 4.59 41.33 0.82
N PHE A 162 5.08 40.49 -0.10
CA PHE A 162 4.30 39.86 -1.18
C PHE A 162 4.84 38.48 -1.52
N GLY A 163 5.00 37.62 -0.51
CA GLY A 163 5.37 36.23 -0.73
C GLY A 163 4.22 35.46 -1.37
N ASP A 164 4.46 34.88 -2.55
CA ASP A 164 3.56 33.88 -3.11
C ASP A 164 3.49 32.65 -2.18
N PRO A 165 2.32 31.98 -2.09
CA PRO A 165 2.22 30.74 -1.32
C PRO A 165 3.20 29.67 -1.86
N PRO A 166 3.59 28.69 -1.03
CA PRO A 166 4.40 27.57 -1.47
C PRO A 166 3.77 26.88 -2.70
N MET A 167 4.58 26.66 -3.73
CA MET A 167 4.11 26.03 -4.97
C MET A 167 4.99 24.86 -5.35
N SER A 168 4.38 23.84 -5.96
CA SER A 168 5.11 22.72 -6.54
C SER A 168 5.94 23.16 -7.75
N ILE A 169 7.14 22.60 -7.87
CA ILE A 169 8.01 22.83 -9.03
C ILE A 169 7.70 21.84 -10.17
N SER A 170 7.31 20.60 -9.87
CA SER A 170 7.03 19.59 -10.89
C SER A 170 5.57 19.52 -11.34
N PHE A 171 4.66 20.31 -10.75
CA PHE A 171 3.24 20.36 -11.11
C PHE A 171 2.53 18.99 -11.04
N GLU A 172 2.95 18.14 -10.11
CA GLU A 172 2.36 16.85 -9.81
C GLU A 172 1.00 16.99 -9.09
N TRP A 173 0.23 15.90 -9.09
CA TRP A 173 -1.14 15.92 -8.56
C TRP A 173 -1.19 16.21 -7.06
N ALA A 174 -0.22 15.74 -6.28
CA ALA A 174 -0.10 16.06 -4.87
C ALA A 174 0.14 17.56 -4.64
N GLY A 175 0.98 18.18 -5.47
CA GLY A 175 1.22 19.61 -5.47
C GLY A 175 -0.01 20.42 -5.85
N LEU A 176 -0.76 19.97 -6.87
CA LEU A 176 -2.03 20.58 -7.26
C LEU A 176 -3.07 20.48 -6.13
N PHE A 177 -3.16 19.33 -5.45
CA PHE A 177 -4.07 19.15 -4.33
C PHE A 177 -3.69 20.03 -3.12
N GLY A 178 -2.43 19.99 -2.72
CA GLY A 178 -1.92 20.76 -1.57
C GLY A 178 -2.05 22.27 -1.76
N SER A 179 -1.51 22.79 -2.86
CA SER A 179 -1.52 24.23 -3.16
C SER A 179 -2.92 24.81 -3.34
N THR A 180 -3.92 24.00 -3.72
CA THR A 180 -5.29 24.45 -3.88
C THR A 180 -6.18 24.19 -2.66
N PHE A 181 -5.67 23.50 -1.63
CA PHE A 181 -6.46 23.11 -0.46
C PHE A 181 -7.03 24.31 0.32
N GLY A 182 -6.27 25.41 0.41
CA GLY A 182 -6.72 26.64 1.06
C GLY A 182 -7.93 27.31 0.38
N TYR A 183 -8.20 26.98 -0.90
CA TYR A 183 -9.33 27.52 -1.65
C TYR A 183 -10.62 26.73 -1.47
N LEU A 184 -10.66 25.71 -0.59
CA LEU A 184 -11.82 24.83 -0.42
C LEU A 184 -13.13 25.59 -0.13
N GLN A 185 -13.07 26.72 0.58
CA GLN A 185 -14.24 27.53 0.90
C GLN A 185 -14.74 28.41 -0.27
N GLY A 186 -13.83 28.88 -1.14
CA GLY A 186 -14.16 29.83 -2.21
C GLY A 186 -14.25 29.22 -3.60
N ALA A 187 -13.43 28.21 -3.88
CA ALA A 187 -13.35 27.50 -5.16
C ALA A 187 -13.09 26.00 -4.91
N PRO A 188 -14.07 25.28 -4.31
CA PRO A 188 -13.90 23.87 -3.92
C PRO A 188 -13.55 22.94 -5.10
N TRP A 189 -13.94 23.28 -6.32
CA TRP A 189 -13.61 22.47 -7.51
C TRP A 189 -12.10 22.38 -7.78
N LEU A 190 -11.29 23.34 -7.30
CA LEU A 190 -9.84 23.33 -7.48
C LEU A 190 -9.17 22.16 -6.74
N PRO A 191 -9.30 22.01 -5.41
CA PRO A 191 -8.75 20.84 -4.70
C PRO A 191 -9.54 19.56 -4.98
N LEU A 192 -10.85 19.64 -5.27
CA LEU A 192 -11.65 18.44 -5.54
C LEU A 192 -11.24 17.72 -6.83
N GLY A 193 -10.79 18.44 -7.87
CA GLY A 193 -10.34 17.82 -9.12
C GLY A 193 -9.23 16.78 -8.91
N PRO A 194 -8.05 17.19 -8.41
CA PRO A 194 -6.96 16.27 -8.09
C PRO A 194 -7.35 15.22 -7.04
N ALA A 195 -8.18 15.57 -6.05
CA ALA A 195 -8.64 14.62 -5.04
C ALA A 195 -9.46 13.47 -5.64
N ILE A 196 -10.36 13.77 -6.58
CA ILE A 196 -11.15 12.75 -7.29
C ILE A 196 -10.22 11.88 -8.15
N CYS A 197 -9.21 12.45 -8.81
CA CYS A 197 -8.22 11.67 -9.55
C CYS A 197 -7.44 10.70 -8.64
N PHE A 198 -6.96 11.16 -7.49
CA PHE A 198 -6.33 10.29 -6.49
C PHE A 198 -7.28 9.19 -6.01
N ALA A 199 -8.52 9.54 -5.68
CA ALA A 199 -9.52 8.58 -5.23
C ALA A 199 -9.80 7.51 -6.29
N LEU A 200 -9.93 7.89 -7.57
CA LEU A 200 -10.14 6.93 -8.66
C LEU A 200 -8.97 5.99 -8.85
N VAL A 201 -7.73 6.48 -8.76
CA VAL A 201 -6.53 5.63 -8.86
C VAL A 201 -6.44 4.67 -7.67
N ILE A 202 -6.64 5.17 -6.45
CA ILE A 202 -6.65 4.37 -5.23
C ILE A 202 -7.72 3.28 -5.32
N LEU A 203 -8.95 3.63 -5.71
CA LEU A 203 -10.05 2.67 -5.88
C LEU A 203 -9.75 1.64 -6.97
N SER A 204 -9.17 2.06 -8.09
CA SER A 204 -8.82 1.15 -9.19
C SER A 204 -7.78 0.12 -8.76
N ILE A 205 -6.74 0.57 -8.03
CA ILE A 205 -5.68 -0.31 -7.52
C ILE A 205 -6.25 -1.22 -6.43
N ALA A 206 -7.04 -0.70 -5.49
CA ALA A 206 -7.67 -1.49 -4.44
C ALA A 206 -8.58 -2.58 -5.04
N ALA A 207 -9.41 -2.22 -6.03
CA ALA A 207 -10.26 -3.16 -6.76
C ALA A 207 -9.42 -4.21 -7.52
N MET A 208 -8.29 -3.82 -8.10
CA MET A 208 -7.37 -4.75 -8.77
C MET A 208 -6.76 -5.74 -7.79
N ILE A 209 -6.31 -5.29 -6.62
CA ILE A 209 -5.75 -6.16 -5.57
C ILE A 209 -6.81 -7.16 -5.07
N GLU A 210 -8.01 -6.67 -4.78
CA GLU A 210 -9.12 -7.51 -4.33
C GLU A 210 -9.53 -8.51 -5.42
N GLY A 211 -9.63 -8.05 -6.67
CA GLY A 211 -9.92 -8.90 -7.82
C GLY A 211 -8.88 -10.00 -8.03
N TYR A 212 -7.59 -9.67 -7.94
CA TYR A 212 -6.50 -10.63 -8.04
C TYR A 212 -6.52 -11.64 -6.89
N SER A 213 -6.70 -11.17 -5.65
CA SER A 213 -6.77 -12.02 -4.47
C SER A 213 -7.92 -13.02 -4.57
N ARG A 214 -9.11 -12.58 -4.99
CA ARG A 214 -10.27 -13.46 -5.21
C ARG A 214 -10.03 -14.45 -6.35
N ALA A 215 -9.51 -13.99 -7.48
CA ALA A 215 -9.25 -14.84 -8.64
C ALA A 215 -8.22 -15.94 -8.32
N SER A 216 -7.13 -15.62 -7.61
CA SER A 216 -6.09 -16.60 -7.26
C SER A 216 -6.63 -17.74 -6.37
N VAL A 217 -7.52 -17.42 -5.43
CA VAL A 217 -8.21 -18.41 -4.58
C VAL A 217 -9.16 -19.28 -5.41
N VAL A 218 -9.98 -18.68 -6.28
CA VAL A 218 -10.92 -19.42 -7.14
C VAL A 218 -10.18 -20.36 -8.08
N THR A 219 -9.14 -19.87 -8.77
CA THR A 219 -8.33 -20.68 -9.69
C THR A 219 -7.72 -21.89 -8.99
N LYS A 220 -7.09 -21.71 -7.81
CA LYS A 220 -6.57 -22.83 -7.01
C LYS A 220 -7.65 -23.85 -6.63
N SER A 221 -8.85 -23.37 -6.29
CA SER A 221 -9.97 -24.24 -5.93
C SER A 221 -10.50 -25.05 -7.13
N LEU A 222 -10.50 -24.44 -8.32
CA LEU A 222 -10.91 -25.07 -9.58
C LEU A 222 -9.88 -26.09 -10.04
N ASP A 223 -8.59 -25.74 -10.02
CA ASP A 223 -7.50 -26.64 -10.38
C ASP A 223 -7.52 -27.90 -9.50
N ARG A 224 -7.74 -27.74 -8.19
CA ARG A 224 -7.91 -28.86 -7.27
C ARG A 224 -9.12 -29.73 -7.62
N LYS A 225 -10.27 -29.12 -7.95
CA LYS A 225 -11.48 -29.87 -8.35
C LYS A 225 -11.26 -30.63 -9.67
N LEU A 226 -10.60 -30.01 -10.64
CA LEU A 226 -10.30 -30.62 -11.93
C LEU A 226 -9.30 -31.78 -11.81
N SER A 227 -8.25 -31.62 -10.99
CA SER A 227 -7.32 -32.71 -10.65
C SER A 227 -8.06 -33.87 -10.02
N ASN A 228 -8.83 -33.62 -8.94
CA ASN A 228 -9.58 -34.67 -8.26
C ASN A 228 -10.57 -35.38 -9.18
N ARG A 229 -11.17 -34.67 -10.16
CA ARG A 229 -12.08 -35.28 -11.15
C ARG A 229 -11.33 -36.18 -12.13
N LYS A 230 -10.12 -35.77 -12.55
CA LYS A 230 -9.26 -36.55 -13.46
C LYS A 230 -8.81 -37.86 -12.81
N ASP A 231 -8.65 -37.86 -11.49
CA ASP A 231 -8.25 -39.04 -10.72
C ASP A 231 -9.40 -40.03 -10.48
N ILE A 232 -10.65 -39.70 -10.83
CA ILE A 232 -11.79 -40.63 -10.71
C ILE A 232 -11.74 -41.62 -11.88
N PRO A 233 -11.64 -42.93 -11.61
CA PRO A 233 -11.65 -43.96 -12.66
C PRO A 233 -12.94 -43.91 -13.50
N GLU A 234 -12.82 -44.09 -14.82
CA GLU A 234 -13.95 -43.98 -15.75
C GLU A 234 -15.07 -45.00 -15.46
N ASP A 235 -14.73 -46.17 -14.94
CA ASP A 235 -15.65 -47.21 -14.51
C ASP A 235 -16.53 -46.76 -13.33
N VAL A 236 -15.95 -46.04 -12.36
CA VAL A 236 -16.69 -45.47 -11.23
C VAL A 236 -17.66 -44.38 -11.70
N VAL A 237 -17.27 -43.59 -12.70
CA VAL A 237 -18.15 -42.59 -13.32
C VAL A 237 -19.31 -43.28 -14.07
N ALA A 238 -19.01 -44.30 -14.86
CA ALA A 238 -20.01 -45.07 -15.61
C ALA A 238 -21.01 -45.77 -14.67
N TRP A 239 -20.52 -46.38 -13.58
CA TRP A 239 -21.34 -47.00 -12.55
C TRP A 239 -22.28 -45.98 -11.87
N ASN A 240 -21.77 -44.81 -11.48
CA ASN A 240 -22.59 -43.75 -10.90
C ASN A 240 -23.68 -43.26 -11.86
N GLN A 241 -23.37 -43.14 -13.15
CA GLN A 241 -24.37 -42.75 -14.17
C GLN A 241 -25.46 -43.81 -14.35
N GLN A 242 -25.11 -45.10 -14.31
CA GLN A 242 -26.09 -46.19 -14.35
C GLN A 242 -27.02 -46.14 -13.14
N GLN A 243 -26.46 -46.01 -11.93
CA GLN A 243 -27.23 -45.88 -10.69
C GLN A 243 -28.18 -44.67 -10.71
N LEU A 244 -27.74 -43.53 -11.26
CA LEU A 244 -28.59 -42.36 -11.44
C LEU A 244 -29.74 -42.61 -12.41
N LYS A 245 -29.50 -43.30 -13.53
CA LYS A 245 -30.54 -43.67 -14.50
C LYS A 245 -31.58 -44.59 -13.87
N GLU A 246 -31.14 -45.59 -13.12
CA GLU A 246 -32.04 -46.51 -12.40
C GLU A 246 -32.92 -45.75 -11.41
N LYS A 247 -32.34 -44.88 -10.57
CA LYS A 247 -33.10 -44.05 -9.63
C LYS A 247 -34.11 -43.14 -10.32
N MET A 248 -33.76 -42.55 -11.46
CA MET A 248 -34.66 -41.71 -12.25
C MET A 248 -35.85 -42.50 -12.82
N ILE A 249 -35.61 -43.73 -13.27
CA ILE A 249 -36.67 -44.64 -13.76
C ILE A 249 -37.63 -44.99 -12.62
N LEU A 250 -37.10 -45.39 -11.46
CA LEU A 250 -37.89 -45.73 -10.28
C LEU A 250 -38.73 -44.55 -9.76
N LEU A 251 -38.16 -43.34 -9.77
CA LEU A 251 -38.91 -42.13 -9.39
C LEU A 251 -40.04 -41.84 -10.38
N LYS A 252 -39.82 -42.05 -11.68
CA LYS A 252 -40.84 -41.84 -12.71
C LYS A 252 -41.98 -42.85 -12.60
N GLU A 253 -41.70 -44.10 -12.25
CA GLU A 253 -42.72 -45.12 -11.98
C GLU A 253 -43.52 -44.82 -10.71
N LYS A 254 -42.85 -44.33 -9.65
CA LYS A 254 -43.51 -43.99 -8.37
C LYS A 254 -44.44 -42.77 -8.46
N THR A 255 -44.23 -41.90 -9.45
CA THR A 255 -45.02 -40.66 -9.64
C THR A 255 -46.19 -40.87 -10.62
N ARG A 256 -46.37 -42.07 -11.15
CA ARG A 256 -47.44 -42.45 -12.08
C ARG A 256 -48.48 -43.30 -11.37
#